data_AF-A0A3B9HLG7-F1
#
_entry.id   AF-A0A3B9HLG7-F1
#
_cell.length_a   1.000
_cell.length_b   1.000
_cell.length_c   1.000
_cell.angle_alpha   90.00
_cell.angle_beta   90.00
_cell.angle_gamma   90.00
#
_symmetry.space_group_name_H-M   'P 1'
#
loop_
_entity.id
_entity.type
_entity.pdbx_description
1 polymer ?
#
loop_
_entity_poly.entity_id
_entity_poly.type
_entity_poly.pdbx_seq_one_letter_code
_entity_poly.pdbx_strand_id
1 'polypeptide(L)'
;MSASFKQLENFFITNKSIQMKTIRIMMLGIAVLFFHHVSIAQNRSQDEKNINQILSDMEKAWNTKNGQLWASHMAEQHDWTIWFGMFLPDMDRETNANTHQGLFDTQFQHTNLHMHMTRIRFLSDDIAIANYLANTYETGTKEKNWPEMVGSMVVQRTANGWEVISFGNQDIEYNEILKTNEPSAEAIEGFARNQFRQWYQ
;
A
#
# COMPACT_ATOMS: atom_id res chain seq x y z
N MET A 1 67.23 38.95 2.24
CA MET A 1 66.16 38.33 3.08
C MET A 1 64.75 38.47 2.47
N SER A 2 64.56 38.46 1.13
CA SER A 2 63.21 38.63 0.53
C SER A 2 62.64 37.37 -0.13
N ALA A 3 63.46 36.35 -0.40
CA ALA A 3 63.03 35.14 -1.10
C ALA A 3 62.26 34.14 -0.20
N SER A 4 62.58 34.05 1.10
CA SER A 4 61.96 33.06 1.99
C SER A 4 60.57 33.46 2.48
N PHE A 5 60.26 34.76 2.55
CA PHE A 5 58.94 35.24 2.99
C PHE A 5 57.85 35.01 1.93
N LYS A 6 58.18 35.27 0.64
CA LYS A 6 57.26 34.98 -0.48
C LYS A 6 56.96 33.48 -0.65
N GLN A 7 57.93 32.61 -0.35
CA GLN A 7 57.70 31.16 -0.39
C GLN A 7 56.75 30.69 0.72
N LEU A 8 56.86 31.26 1.93
CA LEU A 8 55.94 30.97 3.03
C LEU A 8 54.52 31.48 2.75
N GLU A 9 54.36 32.71 2.24
CA GLU A 9 53.04 33.24 1.86
C GLU A 9 52.36 32.38 0.77
N ASN A 10 53.10 32.00 -0.27
CA ASN A 10 52.57 31.12 -1.32
C ASN A 10 52.19 29.74 -0.79
N PHE A 11 52.95 29.18 0.16
CA PHE A 11 52.60 27.92 0.80
C PHE A 11 51.28 28.02 1.58
N PHE A 12 51.10 29.07 2.39
CA PHE A 12 49.85 29.27 3.16
C PHE A 12 48.64 29.53 2.25
N ILE A 13 48.79 30.32 1.19
CA ILE A 13 47.69 30.60 0.23
C ILE A 13 47.30 29.33 -0.53
N THR A 14 48.28 28.55 -0.99
CA THR A 14 48.03 27.31 -1.75
C THR A 14 47.31 26.30 -0.88
N ASN A 15 47.74 26.12 0.37
CA ASN A 15 47.15 25.17 1.31
C ASN A 15 45.72 25.58 1.73
N LYS A 16 45.46 26.87 1.91
CA LYS A 16 44.10 27.41 2.17
C LYS A 16 43.18 27.24 0.95
N SER A 17 43.69 27.39 -0.26
CA SER A 17 42.91 27.17 -1.49
C SER A 17 42.56 25.68 -1.69
N ILE A 18 43.48 24.78 -1.35
CA ILE A 18 43.26 23.32 -1.41
C ILE A 18 42.23 22.93 -0.35
N GLN A 19 42.40 23.37 0.90
CA GLN A 19 41.43 23.15 1.98
C GLN A 19 40.02 23.66 1.61
N MET A 20 39.90 24.87 1.04
CA MET A 20 38.60 25.40 0.61
C MET A 20 38.01 24.65 -0.59
N LYS A 21 38.82 24.14 -1.53
CA LYS A 21 38.34 23.30 -2.63
C LYS A 21 37.83 21.95 -2.10
N THR A 22 38.55 21.31 -1.19
CA THR A 22 38.13 20.04 -0.58
C THR A 22 36.85 20.19 0.24
N ILE A 23 36.73 21.27 1.03
CA ILE A 23 35.50 21.58 1.78
C ILE A 23 34.32 21.84 0.83
N ARG A 24 34.51 22.57 -0.28
CA ARG A 24 33.45 22.80 -1.28
C ARG A 24 33.02 21.53 -1.99
N ILE A 25 33.95 20.63 -2.32
CA ILE A 25 33.64 19.33 -2.95
C ILE A 25 32.89 18.42 -1.96
N MET A 26 33.30 18.38 -0.68
CA MET A 26 32.55 17.67 0.37
C MET A 26 31.15 18.25 0.59
N MET A 27 30.99 19.58 0.63
CA MET A 27 29.66 20.19 0.76
C MET A 27 28.76 19.93 -0.46
N LEU A 28 29.31 19.90 -1.68
CA LEU A 28 28.56 19.51 -2.88
C LEU A 28 28.13 18.03 -2.83
N GLY A 29 29.02 17.13 -2.41
CA GLY A 29 28.72 15.70 -2.29
C GLY A 29 27.65 15.40 -1.22
N ILE A 30 27.72 16.09 -0.08
CA ILE A 30 26.71 16.01 0.98
C ILE A 30 25.37 16.55 0.47
N ALA A 31 25.34 17.71 -0.20
CA ALA A 31 24.12 18.27 -0.77
C ALA A 31 23.46 17.30 -1.77
N VAL A 32 24.22 16.69 -2.69
CA VAL A 32 23.68 15.72 -3.67
C VAL A 32 23.09 14.48 -2.99
N LEU A 33 23.73 13.95 -1.94
CA LEU A 33 23.18 12.83 -1.16
C LEU A 33 21.88 13.23 -0.44
N PHE A 34 21.82 14.42 0.17
CA PHE A 34 20.60 14.92 0.81
C PHE A 34 19.44 15.13 -0.20
N PHE A 35 19.71 15.64 -1.40
CA PHE A 35 18.67 15.82 -2.43
C PHE A 35 18.12 14.50 -2.97
N HIS A 36 18.95 13.46 -3.13
CA HIS A 36 18.47 12.13 -3.57
C HIS A 36 17.61 11.46 -2.49
N HIS A 37 17.99 11.55 -1.20
CA HIS A 37 17.22 10.94 -0.12
C HIS A 37 15.84 11.59 0.07
N VAL A 38 15.74 12.92 -0.05
CA VAL A 38 14.45 13.63 0.05
C VAL A 38 13.54 13.28 -1.12
N SER A 39 14.07 13.16 -2.34
CA SER A 39 13.28 12.78 -3.52
C SER A 39 12.71 11.36 -3.41
N ILE A 40 13.48 10.39 -2.89
CA ILE A 40 12.99 9.01 -2.70
C ILE A 40 11.90 8.96 -1.63
N ALA A 41 12.08 9.66 -0.51
CA ALA A 41 11.08 9.71 0.56
C ALA A 41 9.76 10.38 0.11
N GLN A 42 9.84 11.47 -0.66
CA GLN A 42 8.67 12.16 -1.21
C GLN A 42 7.92 11.28 -2.23
N ASN A 43 8.64 10.57 -3.10
CA ASN A 43 8.03 9.62 -4.04
C ASN A 43 7.29 8.50 -3.29
N ARG A 44 7.90 7.93 -2.24
CA ARG A 44 7.25 6.87 -1.43
C ARG A 44 5.95 7.33 -0.77
N SER A 45 5.91 8.54 -0.21
CA SER A 45 4.66 9.06 0.38
C SER A 45 3.56 9.24 -0.67
N GLN A 46 3.91 9.65 -1.88
CA GLN A 46 2.92 9.75 -2.97
C GLN A 46 2.48 8.37 -3.45
N ASP A 47 3.39 7.41 -3.52
CA ASP A 47 3.06 6.02 -3.89
C ASP A 47 2.15 5.36 -2.87
N GLU A 48 2.40 5.57 -1.58
CA GLU A 48 1.50 5.10 -0.52
C GLU A 48 0.11 5.69 -0.70
N LYS A 49 -0.02 6.99 -1.02
CA LYS A 49 -1.33 7.60 -1.30
C LYS A 49 -2.01 6.97 -2.51
N ASN A 50 -1.27 6.73 -3.59
CA ASN A 50 -1.82 6.13 -4.80
C ASN A 50 -2.30 4.68 -4.52
N ILE A 51 -1.53 3.89 -3.77
CA ILE A 51 -1.90 2.53 -3.38
C ILE A 51 -3.08 2.51 -2.41
N ASN A 52 -3.16 3.49 -1.49
CA ASN A 52 -4.35 3.66 -0.64
C ASN A 52 -5.60 4.01 -1.47
N GLN A 53 -5.44 4.81 -2.52
CA GLN A 53 -6.56 5.18 -3.39
C GLN A 53 -7.14 3.96 -4.11
N ILE A 54 -6.31 2.98 -4.50
CA ILE A 54 -6.79 1.70 -5.06
C ILE A 54 -7.81 1.05 -4.12
N LEU A 55 -7.46 0.89 -2.85
CA LEU A 55 -8.34 0.26 -1.86
C LEU A 55 -9.63 1.07 -1.64
N SER A 56 -9.51 2.41 -1.58
CA SER A 56 -10.66 3.30 -1.45
C SER A 56 -11.61 3.22 -2.65
N ASP A 57 -11.07 3.11 -3.86
CA ASP A 57 -11.87 2.96 -5.07
C ASP A 57 -12.54 1.59 -5.15
N MET A 58 -11.89 0.52 -4.67
CA MET A 58 -12.50 -0.81 -4.55
C MET A 58 -13.64 -0.82 -3.53
N GLU A 59 -13.47 -0.19 -2.37
CA GLU A 59 -14.56 -0.02 -1.39
C GLU A 59 -15.73 0.75 -2.00
N LYS A 60 -15.44 1.88 -2.67
CA LYS A 60 -16.43 2.67 -3.39
C LYS A 60 -17.13 1.86 -4.47
N ALA A 61 -16.40 1.06 -5.24
CA ALA A 61 -16.94 0.20 -6.28
C ALA A 61 -17.95 -0.79 -5.71
N TRP A 62 -17.60 -1.45 -4.60
CA TRP A 62 -18.52 -2.34 -3.90
C TRP A 62 -19.77 -1.61 -3.44
N ASN A 63 -19.60 -0.49 -2.74
CA ASN A 63 -20.70 0.27 -2.15
C ASN A 63 -21.61 0.91 -3.20
N THR A 64 -21.07 1.20 -4.39
CA THR A 64 -21.82 1.71 -5.56
C THR A 64 -22.22 0.63 -6.57
N LYS A 65 -21.94 -0.65 -6.29
CA LYS A 65 -22.31 -1.81 -7.13
C LYS A 65 -21.76 -1.70 -8.55
N ASN A 66 -20.50 -1.28 -8.66
CA ASN A 66 -19.85 -0.95 -9.93
C ASN A 66 -18.66 -1.89 -10.20
N GLY A 67 -18.90 -2.95 -10.98
CA GLY A 67 -17.86 -3.92 -11.37
C GLY A 67 -16.72 -3.29 -12.17
N GLN A 68 -17.01 -2.30 -13.00
CA GLN A 68 -15.98 -1.60 -13.79
C GLN A 68 -15.02 -0.80 -12.91
N LEU A 69 -15.54 -0.10 -11.89
CA LEU A 69 -14.70 0.63 -10.94
C LEU A 69 -13.87 -0.35 -10.09
N TRP A 70 -14.46 -1.49 -9.71
CA TRP A 70 -13.75 -2.52 -8.95
C TRP A 70 -12.51 -3.02 -9.69
N ALA A 71 -12.67 -3.35 -10.98
CA ALA A 71 -11.57 -3.85 -11.80
C ALA A 71 -10.64 -2.76 -12.34
N SER A 72 -10.97 -1.47 -12.19
CA SER A 72 -10.25 -0.36 -12.86
C SER A 72 -8.76 -0.27 -12.51
N HIS A 73 -8.37 -0.72 -11.32
CA HIS A 73 -7.00 -0.74 -10.83
C HIS A 73 -6.29 -2.08 -11.02
N MET A 74 -6.98 -3.10 -11.56
CA MET A 74 -6.36 -4.39 -11.85
C MET A 74 -5.45 -4.25 -13.07
N ALA A 75 -4.31 -4.94 -13.06
CA ALA A 75 -3.48 -5.08 -14.24
C ALA A 75 -4.25 -5.82 -15.36
N GLU A 76 -3.82 -5.63 -16.61
CA GLU A 76 -4.46 -6.26 -17.77
C GLU A 76 -4.54 -7.78 -17.63
N GLN A 77 -3.53 -8.40 -17.02
CA GLN A 77 -3.53 -9.77 -16.54
C GLN A 77 -3.16 -9.77 -15.06
N HIS A 78 -3.93 -10.46 -14.24
CA HIS A 78 -3.71 -10.55 -12.80
C HIS A 78 -4.25 -11.86 -12.22
N ASP A 79 -3.77 -12.20 -11.04
CA ASP A 79 -4.26 -13.34 -10.29
C ASP A 79 -5.28 -12.93 -9.24
N TRP A 80 -6.30 -13.77 -9.03
CA TRP A 80 -7.28 -13.56 -7.97
C TRP A 80 -7.51 -14.83 -7.16
N THR A 81 -7.30 -14.75 -5.84
CA THR A 81 -7.70 -15.79 -4.89
C THR A 81 -8.90 -15.29 -4.08
N ILE A 82 -10.04 -15.97 -4.17
CA ILE A 82 -11.24 -15.61 -3.41
C ILE A 82 -11.24 -16.22 -2.01
N TRP A 83 -12.12 -15.69 -1.15
CA TRP A 83 -12.16 -15.98 0.29
C TRP A 83 -12.25 -17.47 0.66
N PHE A 84 -12.87 -18.33 -0.16
CA PHE A 84 -12.93 -19.78 0.07
C PHE A 84 -11.82 -20.58 -0.64
N GLY A 85 -10.75 -19.91 -1.09
CA GLY A 85 -9.53 -20.54 -1.59
C GLY A 85 -9.55 -20.97 -3.06
N MET A 86 -10.58 -20.62 -3.83
CA MET A 86 -10.53 -20.80 -5.29
C MET A 86 -9.53 -19.81 -5.90
N PHE A 87 -8.64 -20.34 -6.73
CA PHE A 87 -7.61 -19.60 -7.43
C PHE A 87 -8.02 -19.40 -8.89
N LEU A 88 -8.02 -18.14 -9.33
CA LEU A 88 -8.34 -17.70 -10.68
C LEU A 88 -7.08 -17.05 -11.29
N PRO A 89 -6.24 -17.85 -11.97
CA PRO A 89 -5.04 -17.33 -12.63
C PRO A 89 -5.40 -16.56 -13.91
N ASP A 90 -4.53 -15.62 -14.29
CA ASP A 90 -4.55 -14.94 -15.60
C ASP A 90 -5.91 -14.28 -15.92
N MET A 91 -6.59 -13.76 -14.91
CA MET A 91 -7.82 -12.99 -15.08
C MET A 91 -7.51 -11.71 -15.85
N ASP A 92 -8.38 -11.37 -16.79
CA ASP A 92 -8.35 -10.06 -17.44
C ASP A 92 -9.28 -9.06 -16.74
N ARG A 93 -9.05 -7.77 -16.99
CA ARG A 93 -9.80 -6.67 -16.37
C ARG A 93 -11.30 -6.70 -16.69
N GLU A 94 -11.67 -7.06 -17.92
CA GLU A 94 -13.07 -7.06 -18.37
C GLU A 94 -13.84 -8.24 -17.74
N THR A 95 -13.24 -9.42 -17.74
CA THR A 95 -13.76 -10.62 -17.08
C THR A 95 -13.92 -10.38 -15.58
N ASN A 96 -12.94 -9.72 -14.93
CA ASN A 96 -13.05 -9.32 -13.53
C ASN A 96 -14.23 -8.36 -13.29
N ALA A 97 -14.35 -7.32 -14.12
CA ALA A 97 -15.44 -6.33 -14.03
C ALA A 97 -16.82 -7.00 -14.18
N ASN A 98 -16.99 -7.85 -15.18
CA ASN A 98 -18.24 -8.56 -15.45
C ASN A 98 -18.58 -9.54 -14.33
N THR A 99 -17.59 -10.24 -13.79
CA THR A 99 -17.78 -11.15 -12.66
C THR A 99 -18.29 -10.40 -11.43
N HIS A 100 -17.65 -9.28 -11.07
CA HIS A 100 -18.08 -8.46 -9.95
C HIS A 100 -19.44 -7.82 -10.19
N GLN A 101 -19.73 -7.37 -11.41
CA GLN A 101 -21.06 -6.85 -11.73
C GLN A 101 -22.13 -7.92 -11.53
N GLY A 102 -21.90 -9.16 -12.00
CA GLY A 102 -22.82 -10.27 -11.75
C GLY A 102 -23.04 -10.56 -10.27
N LEU A 103 -22.00 -10.44 -9.43
CA LEU A 103 -22.13 -10.56 -7.97
C LEU A 103 -22.93 -9.40 -7.36
N PHE A 104 -22.67 -8.17 -7.80
CA PHE A 104 -23.38 -6.97 -7.34
C PHE A 104 -24.85 -6.94 -7.80
N ASP A 105 -25.17 -7.56 -8.92
CA ASP A 105 -26.54 -7.70 -9.42
C ASP A 105 -27.30 -8.84 -8.71
N THR A 106 -26.61 -9.67 -7.93
CA THR A 106 -27.17 -10.85 -7.26
C THR A 106 -26.82 -10.92 -5.78
N GLN A 107 -25.84 -11.74 -5.41
CA GLN A 107 -25.51 -12.11 -4.03
C GLN A 107 -25.10 -10.92 -3.16
N PHE A 108 -24.46 -9.91 -3.76
CA PHE A 108 -23.93 -8.74 -3.06
C PHE A 108 -24.73 -7.47 -3.33
N GLN A 109 -25.93 -7.57 -3.91
CA GLN A 109 -26.77 -6.40 -4.21
C GLN A 109 -27.08 -5.54 -2.98
N HIS A 110 -27.21 -6.16 -1.81
CA HIS A 110 -27.58 -5.50 -0.56
C HIS A 110 -26.45 -5.43 0.45
N THR A 111 -25.21 -5.68 0.05
CA THR A 111 -24.05 -5.61 0.95
C THR A 111 -23.25 -4.34 0.70
N ASN A 112 -22.67 -3.80 1.76
CA ASN A 112 -21.60 -2.81 1.71
C ASN A 112 -20.33 -3.44 2.28
N LEU A 113 -19.21 -2.81 1.94
CA LEU A 113 -17.87 -3.19 2.32
C LEU A 113 -17.22 -1.99 3.02
N HIS A 114 -16.51 -2.26 4.10
CA HIS A 114 -15.51 -1.33 4.64
C HIS A 114 -14.14 -1.98 4.51
N MET A 115 -13.15 -1.23 4.02
CA MET A 115 -11.78 -1.67 3.84
C MET A 115 -10.81 -0.70 4.52
N HIS A 116 -9.79 -1.24 5.16
CA HIS A 116 -8.76 -0.47 5.84
C HIS A 116 -7.37 -0.97 5.47
N MET A 117 -6.55 -0.09 4.90
CA MET A 117 -5.15 -0.40 4.58
C MET A 117 -4.33 -0.49 5.87
N THR A 118 -3.79 -1.67 6.17
CA THR A 118 -3.01 -1.88 7.41
C THR A 118 -1.52 -1.66 7.22
N ARG A 119 -1.00 -2.04 6.05
CA ARG A 119 0.45 -1.99 5.78
C ARG A 119 0.75 -2.01 4.30
N ILE A 120 1.59 -1.08 3.88
CA ILE A 120 2.25 -1.10 2.57
C ILE A 120 3.73 -1.42 2.79
N ARG A 121 4.27 -2.36 2.03
CA ARG A 121 5.69 -2.72 2.04
C ARG A 121 6.22 -2.73 0.61
N PHE A 122 7.00 -1.72 0.25
CA PHE A 122 7.76 -1.68 -1.00
C PHE A 122 8.83 -2.76 -1.01
N LEU A 123 8.83 -3.60 -2.04
CA LEU A 123 9.87 -4.60 -2.31
C LEU A 123 10.96 -4.02 -3.21
N SER A 124 10.56 -3.11 -4.11
CA SER A 124 11.39 -2.33 -5.04
C SER A 124 10.71 -0.98 -5.30
N ASP A 125 11.23 -0.17 -6.22
CA ASP A 125 10.64 1.12 -6.60
C ASP A 125 9.34 0.97 -7.41
N ASP A 126 9.11 -0.22 -7.95
CA ASP A 126 8.00 -0.58 -8.84
C ASP A 126 7.13 -1.73 -8.33
N ILE A 127 7.44 -2.36 -7.18
CA ILE A 127 6.62 -3.43 -6.60
C ILE A 127 6.40 -3.18 -5.11
N ALA A 128 5.15 -3.33 -4.67
CA ALA A 128 4.79 -3.33 -3.26
C ALA A 128 3.79 -4.42 -2.91
N ILE A 129 3.79 -4.81 -1.64
CA ILE A 129 2.73 -5.62 -1.03
C ILE A 129 1.89 -4.70 -0.15
N ALA A 130 0.59 -4.73 -0.33
CA ALA A 130 -0.38 -3.97 0.44
C ALA A 130 -1.31 -4.95 1.17
N ASN A 131 -1.33 -4.89 2.51
CA ASN A 131 -2.22 -5.71 3.33
C ASN A 131 -3.36 -4.84 3.82
N TYR A 132 -4.57 -5.39 3.83
CA TYR A 132 -5.75 -4.70 4.29
C TYR A 132 -6.60 -5.63 5.15
N LEU A 133 -7.49 -5.00 5.92
CA LEU A 133 -8.57 -5.64 6.62
C LEU A 133 -9.88 -5.15 6.03
N ALA A 134 -10.92 -5.95 6.11
CA ALA A 134 -12.24 -5.54 5.65
C ALA A 134 -13.35 -6.21 6.44
N ASN A 135 -14.56 -5.64 6.40
CA ASN A 135 -15.79 -6.31 6.82
C ASN A 135 -16.90 -6.06 5.81
N THR A 136 -17.93 -6.91 5.87
CA THR A 136 -19.16 -6.67 5.10
C THR A 136 -20.35 -6.49 6.01
N TYR A 137 -21.28 -5.67 5.58
CA TYR A 137 -22.50 -5.37 6.32
C TYR A 137 -23.66 -5.14 5.36
N GLU A 138 -24.89 -5.36 5.82
CA GLU A 138 -26.06 -5.14 4.99
C GLU A 138 -26.34 -3.63 4.81
N THR A 139 -26.83 -3.25 3.64
CA THR A 139 -27.17 -1.86 3.32
C THR A 139 -28.25 -1.37 4.29
N GLY A 140 -28.01 -0.22 4.93
CA GLY A 140 -28.91 0.36 5.92
C GLY A 140 -28.73 -0.20 7.34
N THR A 141 -27.84 -1.18 7.54
CA THR A 141 -27.42 -1.63 8.87
C THR A 141 -26.16 -0.93 9.33
N LYS A 142 -25.88 -1.01 10.64
CA LYS A 142 -24.65 -0.46 11.21
C LYS A 142 -23.48 -1.36 10.84
N GLU A 143 -22.40 -0.76 10.35
CA GLU A 143 -21.12 -1.45 10.15
C GLU A 143 -20.64 -2.13 11.43
N LYS A 144 -20.07 -3.33 11.30
CA LYS A 144 -19.44 -4.05 12.41
C LYS A 144 -18.18 -3.29 12.84
N ASN A 145 -17.87 -3.32 14.12
CA ASN A 145 -16.69 -2.62 14.64
C ASN A 145 -15.43 -3.51 14.65
N TRP A 146 -15.41 -4.59 13.87
CA TRP A 146 -14.27 -5.51 13.73
C TRP A 146 -14.14 -5.94 12.26
N PRO A 147 -12.94 -6.32 11.82
CA PRO A 147 -12.75 -6.90 10.50
C PRO A 147 -13.29 -8.34 10.45
N GLU A 148 -13.74 -8.77 9.29
CA GLU A 148 -14.13 -10.16 9.03
C GLU A 148 -13.23 -10.82 7.98
N MET A 149 -12.44 -10.01 7.28
CA MET A 149 -11.51 -10.48 6.25
C MET A 149 -10.13 -9.88 6.46
N VAL A 150 -9.13 -10.66 6.10
CA VAL A 150 -7.76 -10.20 5.85
C VAL A 150 -7.48 -10.36 4.36
N GLY A 151 -6.81 -9.38 3.77
CA GLY A 151 -6.43 -9.46 2.37
C GLY A 151 -5.06 -8.89 2.09
N SER A 152 -4.54 -9.29 0.93
CA SER A 152 -3.24 -8.88 0.42
C SER A 152 -3.35 -8.58 -1.05
N MET A 153 -2.66 -7.54 -1.48
CA MET A 153 -2.47 -7.18 -2.88
C MET A 153 -0.99 -7.11 -3.18
N VAL A 154 -0.58 -7.66 -4.32
CA VAL A 154 0.69 -7.30 -4.94
C VAL A 154 0.38 -6.25 -5.99
N VAL A 155 1.01 -5.10 -5.86
CA VAL A 155 0.85 -3.97 -6.78
C VAL A 155 2.16 -3.70 -7.51
N GLN A 156 2.04 -3.37 -8.79
CA GLN A 156 3.15 -3.03 -9.66
C GLN A 156 2.93 -1.64 -10.25
N ARG A 157 4.00 -0.83 -10.28
CA ARG A 157 4.00 0.44 -11.01
C ARG A 157 4.19 0.17 -12.50
N THR A 158 3.25 0.65 -13.30
CA THR A 158 3.31 0.66 -14.76
C THR A 158 3.31 2.10 -15.28
N ALA A 159 3.30 2.28 -16.60
CA ALA A 159 3.16 3.59 -17.21
C ALA A 159 1.83 4.28 -16.85
N ASN A 160 0.81 3.50 -16.44
CA ASN A 160 -0.52 3.99 -16.10
C ASN A 160 -0.71 4.28 -14.60
N GLY A 161 0.33 4.06 -13.78
CA GLY A 161 0.26 4.19 -12.33
C GLY A 161 0.47 2.85 -11.62
N TRP A 162 -0.03 2.73 -10.39
CA TRP A 162 0.02 1.46 -9.66
C TRP A 162 -1.17 0.60 -10.05
N GLU A 163 -0.92 -0.65 -10.45
CA GLU A 163 -1.93 -1.63 -10.81
C GLU A 163 -1.77 -2.89 -9.94
N VAL A 164 -2.89 -3.55 -9.63
CA VAL A 164 -2.93 -4.80 -8.85
C VAL A 164 -2.65 -5.97 -9.78
N ILE A 165 -1.54 -6.68 -9.56
CA ILE A 165 -1.16 -7.87 -10.33
C ILE A 165 -1.56 -9.18 -9.63
N SER A 166 -1.85 -9.12 -8.33
CA SER A 166 -2.41 -10.24 -7.58
C SER A 166 -3.27 -9.71 -6.43
N PHE A 167 -4.50 -10.20 -6.33
CA PHE A 167 -5.45 -9.85 -5.28
C PHE A 167 -5.87 -11.11 -4.52
N GLY A 168 -5.85 -11.05 -3.19
CA GLY A 168 -6.37 -12.12 -2.35
C GLY A 168 -7.10 -11.58 -1.14
N ASN A 169 -8.19 -12.24 -0.78
CA ASN A 169 -8.88 -12.06 0.48
C ASN A 169 -9.20 -13.41 1.11
N GLN A 170 -9.31 -13.45 2.44
CA GLN A 170 -9.63 -14.63 3.23
C GLN A 170 -10.50 -14.23 4.42
N ASP A 171 -11.42 -15.10 4.80
CA ASP A 171 -12.21 -14.92 6.00
C ASP A 171 -11.33 -15.07 7.25
N ILE A 172 -11.64 -14.27 8.26
CA ILE A 172 -11.12 -14.48 9.60
C ILE A 172 -12.05 -15.49 10.29
N GLU A 173 -11.58 -16.73 10.41
CA GLU A 173 -12.32 -17.83 11.03
C GLU A 173 -12.36 -17.71 12.56
N TYR A 174 -13.14 -16.74 13.06
CA TYR A 174 -13.26 -16.45 14.50
C TYR A 174 -13.74 -17.65 15.31
N ASN A 175 -14.61 -18.48 14.75
CA ASN A 175 -15.08 -19.72 15.37
C ASN A 175 -13.92 -20.68 15.67
N GLU A 176 -13.00 -20.85 14.71
CA GLU A 176 -11.82 -21.71 14.86
C GLU A 176 -10.80 -21.09 15.82
N ILE A 177 -10.52 -19.79 15.65
CA ILE A 177 -9.58 -19.03 16.47
C ILE A 177 -9.99 -19.02 17.95
N LEU A 178 -11.27 -18.77 18.22
CA LEU A 178 -11.82 -18.69 19.57
C LEU A 178 -12.28 -20.06 20.09
N LYS A 179 -12.19 -21.11 19.26
CA LYS A 179 -12.57 -22.49 19.58
C LYS A 179 -14.01 -22.60 20.09
N THR A 180 -14.92 -21.92 19.41
CA THR A 180 -16.36 -21.90 19.70
C THR A 180 -17.14 -21.84 18.39
N ASN A 181 -18.24 -22.58 18.28
CA ASN A 181 -19.02 -22.63 17.04
C ASN A 181 -19.70 -21.28 16.73
N GLU A 182 -20.10 -20.54 17.76
CA GLU A 182 -20.78 -19.24 17.65
C GLU A 182 -20.16 -18.26 18.66
N PRO A 183 -19.02 -17.62 18.33
CA PRO A 183 -18.42 -16.63 19.21
C PRO A 183 -19.35 -15.42 19.37
N SER A 184 -19.48 -14.91 20.60
CA SER A 184 -20.23 -13.68 20.83
C SER A 184 -19.53 -12.49 20.17
N ALA A 185 -20.30 -11.46 19.78
CA ALA A 185 -19.75 -10.22 19.26
C ALA A 185 -18.69 -9.60 20.19
N GLU A 186 -18.90 -9.67 21.51
CA GLU A 186 -17.95 -9.19 22.52
C GLU A 186 -16.63 -9.98 22.48
N ALA A 187 -16.69 -11.31 22.31
CA ALA A 187 -15.49 -12.14 22.20
C ALA A 187 -14.72 -11.86 20.89
N ILE A 188 -15.44 -11.70 19.77
CA ILE A 188 -14.86 -11.33 18.47
C ILE A 188 -14.18 -9.96 18.57
N GLU A 189 -14.90 -8.95 19.04
CA GLU A 189 -14.39 -7.59 19.15
C GLU A 189 -13.19 -7.53 20.13
N GLY A 190 -13.28 -8.22 21.27
CA GLY A 190 -12.19 -8.33 22.24
C GLY A 190 -10.92 -8.94 21.64
N PHE A 191 -11.05 -10.00 20.84
CA PHE A 191 -9.91 -10.56 20.12
C PHE A 191 -9.39 -9.60 19.04
N ALA A 192 -10.29 -9.04 18.23
CA ALA A 192 -9.95 -8.15 17.13
C ALA A 192 -9.20 -6.90 17.62
N ARG A 193 -9.62 -6.30 18.75
CA ARG A 193 -8.91 -5.17 19.37
C ARG A 193 -7.47 -5.50 19.76
N ASN A 194 -7.20 -6.76 20.11
CA ASN A 194 -5.86 -7.19 20.48
C ASN A 194 -4.98 -7.48 19.26
N GLN A 195 -5.51 -8.19 18.25
CA GLN A 195 -4.75 -8.65 17.10
C GLN A 195 -4.70 -7.64 15.93
N PHE A 196 -5.83 -6.98 15.66
CA PHE A 196 -6.02 -6.08 14.52
C PHE A 196 -6.10 -4.62 14.98
N ARG A 197 -5.13 -4.19 15.79
CA ARG A 197 -5.13 -2.85 16.40
C ARG A 197 -5.25 -1.72 15.39
N GLN A 198 -4.72 -1.91 14.18
CA GLN A 198 -4.76 -0.93 13.09
C GLN A 198 -6.20 -0.58 12.68
N TRP A 199 -7.13 -1.53 12.81
CA TRP A 199 -8.56 -1.32 12.51
C TRP A 199 -9.21 -0.22 13.36
N TYR A 200 -8.69 0.02 14.57
CA TYR A 200 -9.30 0.93 15.55
C TYR A 200 -8.57 2.27 15.70
N GLN A 201 -7.64 2.59 14.79
CA GLN A 201 -6.80 3.79 14.84
C GLN A 201 -7.38 4.96 14.03
#